data_AF-A0A316A4T9-F1
#
_entry.id   AF-A0A316A4T9-F1
#
_cell.length_a   1.000
_cell.length_b   1.000
_cell.length_c   1.000
_cell.angle_alpha   90.00
_cell.angle_beta   90.00
_cell.angle_gamma   90.00
#
_symmetry.space_group_name_H-M   'P 1'
#
loop_
_entity.id
_entity.type
_entity.pdbx_description
1 polymer ?
#
loop_
_entity_poly.entity_id
_entity_poly.type
_entity_poly.pdbx_seq_one_letter_code
_entity_poly.pdbx_strand_id
1 'polypeptide(L)'
;MKSLEELRAIREKMQGKVGVRAENEDQTRVIVGMATCGIASGARPVLTALSDAVQEQGLLNINVTQTGCIGLCQYEPIIEVMEPGKEKVTYVKMTPEKAMEVLRMHLLDGQVVTKYTLGAAKKSAE
;
A
#
# COMPACT_ATOMS: atom_id res chain seq x y z
N MET A 1 13.95 18.21 -33.25
CA MET A 1 12.57 18.43 -32.78
C MET A 1 11.81 17.15 -33.10
N LYS A 2 11.31 16.40 -32.11
CA LYS A 2 10.64 15.11 -32.36
C LYS A 2 9.32 15.37 -33.10
N SER A 3 8.99 14.55 -34.11
CA SER A 3 7.83 14.80 -34.96
C SER A 3 6.52 14.59 -34.19
N LEU A 4 5.44 15.24 -34.64
CA LEU A 4 4.10 15.07 -34.07
C LEU A 4 3.63 13.61 -34.10
N GLU A 5 4.12 12.83 -35.07
CA GLU A 5 3.82 11.41 -35.21
C GLU A 5 4.57 10.55 -34.19
N GLU A 6 5.84 10.89 -33.92
CA GLU A 6 6.60 10.23 -32.85
C GLU A 6 6.00 10.51 -31.47
N LEU A 7 5.54 11.75 -31.22
CA LEU A 7 4.84 12.11 -29.99
C LEU A 7 3.49 11.38 -29.84
N ARG A 8 2.74 11.18 -30.94
CA ARG A 8 1.49 10.38 -30.93
C ARG A 8 1.76 8.91 -30.66
N ALA A 9 2.75 8.31 -31.33
CA ALA A 9 3.12 6.91 -31.11
C ALA A 9 3.61 6.65 -29.67
N ILE A 10 4.33 7.61 -29.07
CA ILE A 10 4.74 7.54 -27.66
C ILE A 10 3.53 7.67 -26.74
N ARG A 11 2.58 8.58 -27.03
CA ARG A 11 1.35 8.73 -26.25
C ARG A 11 0.45 7.49 -26.34
N GLU A 12 0.31 6.87 -27.49
CA GLU A 12 -0.45 5.62 -27.67
C GLU A 12 0.23 4.43 -26.98
N LYS A 13 1.56 4.29 -27.11
CA LYS A 13 2.33 3.27 -26.37
C LYS A 13 2.26 3.47 -24.86
N MET A 14 2.20 4.71 -24.39
CA MET A 14 1.96 5.01 -22.99
C MET A 14 0.50 4.82 -22.59
N GLN A 15 -0.48 5.15 -23.43
CA GLN A 15 -1.90 4.91 -23.17
C GLN A 15 -2.22 3.41 -23.08
N GLY A 16 -1.56 2.54 -23.86
CA GLY A 16 -1.63 1.09 -23.69
C GLY A 16 -1.02 0.57 -22.37
N LYS A 17 -0.14 1.36 -21.73
CA LYS A 17 0.46 1.06 -20.41
C LYS A 17 -0.14 1.86 -19.25
N VAL A 18 -0.94 2.89 -19.54
CA VAL A 18 -1.58 3.81 -18.59
C VAL A 18 -3.11 3.57 -18.55
N GLY A 19 -3.64 2.79 -19.49
CA GLY A 19 -5.06 2.45 -19.64
C GLY A 19 -5.49 1.13 -19.01
N VAL A 20 -4.73 0.56 -18.07
CA VAL A 20 -5.16 -0.60 -17.27
C VAL A 20 -4.83 -0.36 -15.80
N ARG A 21 -5.60 0.54 -15.18
CA ARG A 21 -5.90 0.44 -13.76
C ARG A 21 -7.41 0.36 -13.57
N ALA A 22 -8.06 -0.46 -14.38
CA ALA A 22 -9.07 -1.35 -13.82
C ALA A 22 -8.29 -2.43 -13.06
N GLU A 23 -7.67 -2.01 -11.95
CA GLU A 23 -7.27 -2.94 -10.90
C GLU A 23 -8.58 -3.62 -10.55
N ASN A 24 -8.65 -4.96 -10.67
CA ASN A 24 -9.87 -5.73 -10.45
C ASN A 24 -10.64 -5.10 -9.29
N GLU A 25 -11.87 -4.62 -9.52
CA GLU A 25 -12.64 -3.89 -8.49
C GLU A 25 -12.80 -4.72 -7.20
N ASP A 26 -12.58 -6.04 -7.30
CA ASP A 26 -12.60 -7.03 -6.23
C ASP A 26 -11.24 -7.31 -5.54
N GLN A 27 -10.14 -6.63 -5.92
CA GLN A 27 -8.82 -6.84 -5.30
C GLN A 27 -8.57 -5.90 -4.13
N THR A 28 -8.03 -6.46 -3.05
CA THR A 28 -7.55 -5.70 -1.89
C THR A 28 -6.18 -5.11 -2.21
N ARG A 29 -6.04 -3.80 -2.07
CA ARG A 29 -4.77 -3.08 -2.30
C ARG A 29 -4.14 -2.69 -0.98
N VAL A 30 -2.89 -3.07 -0.80
CA VAL A 30 -2.07 -2.72 0.36
C VAL A 30 -0.96 -1.79 -0.13
N ILE A 31 -0.99 -0.54 0.33
CA ILE A 31 -0.05 0.51 -0.10
C ILE A 31 0.92 0.82 1.02
N VAL A 32 2.22 0.72 0.77
CA VAL A 32 3.28 1.07 1.73
C VAL A 32 3.90 2.42 1.36
N GLY A 33 3.97 3.34 2.32
CA GLY A 33 4.64 4.64 2.15
C GLY A 33 6.16 4.48 2.09
N MET A 34 6.76 4.76 0.92
CA MET A 34 8.16 4.49 0.61
C MET A 34 8.92 5.74 0.14
N ALA A 35 8.49 6.94 0.58
CA ALA A 35 9.30 8.16 0.44
C ALA A 35 10.48 8.19 1.44
N THR A 36 11.22 9.29 1.48
CA THR A 36 12.43 9.45 2.32
C THR A 36 12.20 9.10 3.78
N CYS A 37 11.16 9.67 4.41
CA CYS A 37 10.87 9.46 5.83
C CYS A 37 10.36 8.03 6.09
N GLY A 38 9.57 7.44 5.18
CA GLY A 38 9.13 6.05 5.25
C GLY A 38 10.29 5.06 5.17
N ILE A 39 11.20 5.25 4.21
CA ILE A 39 12.42 4.44 4.10
C ILE A 39 13.27 4.58 5.35
N ALA A 40 13.49 5.82 5.83
CA ALA A 40 14.28 6.09 7.03
C ALA A 40 13.67 5.47 8.31
N SER A 41 12.34 5.39 8.37
CA SER A 41 11.61 4.82 9.51
C SER A 41 11.47 3.29 9.45
N GLY A 42 11.98 2.64 8.39
CA GLY A 42 11.96 1.17 8.26
C GLY A 42 10.84 0.59 7.40
N ALA A 43 10.28 1.33 6.45
CA ALA A 43 9.23 0.83 5.55
C ALA A 43 9.69 -0.28 4.59
N ARG A 44 10.99 -0.38 4.28
CA ARG A 44 11.55 -1.41 3.39
C ARG A 44 11.31 -2.84 3.92
N PRO A 45 11.75 -3.19 5.14
CA PRO A 45 11.42 -4.48 5.75
C PRO A 45 9.92 -4.79 5.80
N VAL A 46 9.08 -3.77 6.04
CA VAL A 46 7.61 -3.91 6.08
C VAL A 46 7.06 -4.30 4.71
N LEU A 47 7.48 -3.61 3.65
CA LEU A 47 7.09 -3.90 2.27
C LEU A 47 7.51 -5.31 1.85
N THR A 48 8.75 -5.69 2.16
CA THR A 48 9.29 -7.02 1.85
C THR A 48 8.50 -8.11 2.56
N ALA A 49 8.29 -7.99 3.87
CA ALA A 49 7.55 -8.98 4.65
C ALA A 49 6.12 -9.21 4.12
N LEU A 50 5.42 -8.14 3.73
CA LEU A 50 4.08 -8.27 3.13
C LEU A 50 4.13 -8.89 1.74
N SER A 51 5.04 -8.44 0.88
CA SER A 51 5.17 -8.95 -0.49
C SER A 51 5.50 -10.45 -0.51
N ASP A 52 6.47 -10.85 0.31
CA ASP A 52 6.92 -12.24 0.41
C ASP A 52 5.79 -13.12 0.95
N ALA A 53 5.14 -12.71 2.05
CA ALA A 53 4.06 -13.48 2.64
C ALA A 53 2.85 -13.65 1.70
N VAL A 54 2.49 -12.62 0.94
CA VAL A 54 1.41 -12.68 -0.07
C VAL A 54 1.77 -13.65 -1.20
N GLN A 55 3.04 -13.65 -1.64
CA GLN A 55 3.52 -14.55 -2.67
C GLN A 55 3.61 -16.00 -2.16
N GLU A 56 4.19 -16.23 -0.99
CA GLU A 56 4.35 -17.56 -0.38
C GLU A 56 3.01 -18.24 -0.09
N GLN A 57 2.00 -17.47 0.32
CA GLN A 57 0.66 -17.98 0.59
C GLN A 57 -0.24 -18.02 -0.65
N GLY A 58 0.25 -17.56 -1.82
CA GLY A 58 -0.51 -17.58 -3.08
C GLY A 58 -1.76 -16.68 -3.06
N LEU A 59 -1.72 -15.55 -2.35
CA LEU A 59 -2.87 -14.67 -2.16
C LEU A 59 -3.08 -13.76 -3.37
N LEU A 60 -3.72 -14.29 -4.41
CA LEU A 60 -3.94 -13.60 -5.70
C LEU A 60 -4.91 -12.40 -5.62
N ASN A 61 -5.71 -12.31 -4.56
CA ASN A 61 -6.66 -11.23 -4.34
C ASN A 61 -6.06 -10.03 -3.59
N ILE A 62 -4.81 -10.12 -3.14
CA ILE A 62 -4.13 -9.07 -2.39
C ILE A 62 -2.97 -8.55 -3.24
N ASN A 63 -2.96 -7.25 -3.48
CA ASN A 63 -1.90 -6.57 -4.22
C ASN A 63 -1.12 -5.62 -3.29
N VAL A 64 0.16 -5.92 -3.06
CA VAL A 64 1.05 -5.07 -2.26
C VAL A 64 1.81 -4.13 -3.19
N THR A 65 1.64 -2.83 -3.00
CA THR A 65 2.31 -1.78 -3.78
C THR A 65 3.00 -0.77 -2.89
N GLN A 66 3.92 -0.03 -3.47
CA GLN A 66 4.58 1.09 -2.82
C GLN A 66 4.08 2.43 -3.37
N THR A 67 4.03 3.44 -2.52
CA THR A 67 3.73 4.83 -2.90
C THR A 67 4.81 5.79 -2.39
N GLY A 68 4.72 7.04 -2.82
CA GLY A 68 5.56 8.13 -2.32
C GLY A 68 5.15 8.61 -0.93
N CYS A 69 5.19 9.93 -0.72
CA CYS A 69 4.86 10.52 0.57
C CYS A 69 3.35 10.45 0.84
N ILE A 70 2.95 9.98 2.03
CA ILE A 70 1.55 9.92 2.49
C ILE A 70 1.17 11.17 3.31
N GLY A 71 2.15 12.04 3.64
CA GLY A 71 1.91 13.31 4.34
C GLY A 71 1.81 13.20 5.86
N LEU A 72 2.24 12.08 6.44
CA LEU A 72 2.15 11.79 7.88
C LEU A 72 3.51 11.30 8.44
N CYS A 73 4.59 12.04 8.17
CA CYS A 73 5.97 11.60 8.46
C CYS A 73 6.19 11.14 9.92
N GLN A 74 5.55 11.79 10.90
CA GLN A 74 5.67 11.42 12.33
C GLN A 74 5.09 10.03 12.68
N TYR A 75 4.30 9.45 11.78
CA TYR A 75 3.58 8.19 11.96
C TYR A 75 4.11 7.08 11.06
N GLU A 76 5.22 7.32 10.36
CA GLU A 76 5.85 6.30 9.54
C GLU A 76 6.50 5.18 10.36
N PRO A 77 6.66 3.98 9.79
CA PRO A 77 6.15 3.51 8.49
C PRO A 77 4.61 3.41 8.43
N ILE A 78 4.04 3.74 7.27
CA ILE A 78 2.58 3.74 7.04
C ILE A 78 2.20 2.67 6.03
N ILE A 79 1.11 1.97 6.32
CA ILE A 79 0.44 1.03 5.42
C ILE A 79 -1.02 1.45 5.29
N GLU A 80 -1.51 1.58 4.05
CA GLU A 80 -2.93 1.80 3.77
C GLU A 80 -3.53 0.57 3.13
N VAL A 81 -4.62 0.05 3.71
CA VAL A 81 -5.38 -1.07 3.16
C VAL A 81 -6.67 -0.53 2.56
N MET A 82 -6.88 -0.83 1.28
CA MET A 82 -8.09 -0.50 0.52
C MET A 82 -8.74 -1.79 0.07
N GLU A 83 -9.80 -2.18 0.74
CA GLU A 83 -10.64 -3.30 0.36
C GLU A 83 -11.82 -2.82 -0.49
N PRO A 84 -12.28 -3.62 -1.47
CA PRO A 84 -13.50 -3.33 -2.23
C PRO A 84 -14.70 -3.06 -1.33
N GLY A 85 -15.38 -1.93 -1.56
CA GLY A 85 -16.61 -1.57 -0.84
C GLY A 85 -16.45 -1.22 0.66
N LYS A 86 -15.22 -1.16 1.18
CA LYS A 86 -14.94 -0.77 2.57
C LYS A 86 -14.19 0.55 2.64
N GLU A 87 -14.25 1.19 3.81
CA GLU A 87 -13.42 2.36 4.10
C GLU A 87 -11.94 1.99 4.15
N LYS A 88 -11.11 2.91 3.69
CA LYS A 88 -9.65 2.76 3.77
C LYS A 88 -9.20 2.70 5.22
N VAL A 89 -8.35 1.73 5.54
CA VAL A 89 -7.73 1.60 6.86
C VAL A 89 -6.27 2.02 6.78
N THR A 90 -5.88 3.03 7.59
CA THR A 90 -4.50 3.51 7.67
C THR A 90 -3.84 3.03 8.96
N TYR A 91 -2.81 2.21 8.80
CA TYR A 91 -1.94 1.71 9.87
C TYR A 91 -0.64 2.50 9.95
N VAL A 92 -0.16 2.74 11.17
CA VAL A 92 0.96 3.63 11.45
C VAL A 92 2.00 3.00 12.37
N LYS A 93 3.21 3.54 12.38
CA LYS A 93 4.36 3.03 13.16
C LYS A 93 4.56 1.54 12.95
N MET A 94 4.46 1.13 11.68
CA MET A 94 4.45 -0.27 11.29
C MET A 94 5.84 -0.88 11.36
N THR A 95 5.88 -2.14 11.77
CA THR A 95 7.07 -3.00 11.77
C THR A 95 6.75 -4.28 11.00
N PRO A 96 7.74 -5.08 10.56
CA PRO A 96 7.48 -6.35 9.90
C PRO A 96 6.53 -7.25 10.70
N GLU A 97 6.69 -7.32 12.02
CA GLU A 97 5.87 -8.14 12.90
C GLU A 97 4.40 -7.67 12.91
N LYS A 98 4.19 -6.35 13.04
CA LYS A 98 2.83 -5.77 12.97
C LYS A 98 2.21 -5.96 11.60
N ALA A 99 3.01 -5.89 10.54
CA ALA A 99 2.53 -6.10 9.18
C ALA A 99 2.03 -7.54 8.97
N MET A 100 2.72 -8.53 9.54
CA MET A 100 2.26 -9.92 9.54
C MET A 100 0.99 -10.11 10.37
N GLU A 101 0.82 -9.37 11.46
CA GLU A 101 -0.43 -9.37 12.23
C GLU A 101 -1.60 -8.76 11.42
N VAL A 102 -1.36 -7.64 10.72
CA VAL A 102 -2.35 -7.04 9.80
C VAL A 102 -2.70 -7.99 8.66
N LEU A 103 -1.72 -8.70 8.08
CA LEU A 103 -2.00 -9.71 7.07
C LEU A 103 -2.96 -10.78 7.59
N ARG A 104 -2.66 -11.39 8.75
CA ARG A 104 -3.50 -12.46 9.31
C ARG A 104 -4.87 -11.94 9.73
N MET A 105 -4.92 -10.94 10.60
CA MET A 105 -6.18 -10.50 11.20
C MET A 105 -7.03 -9.70 10.23
N HIS A 106 -6.45 -8.76 9.48
CA HIS A 106 -7.23 -7.88 8.62
C HIS A 106 -7.41 -8.46 7.23
N LEU A 107 -6.31 -8.82 6.55
CA LEU A 107 -6.39 -9.21 5.14
C LEU A 107 -6.96 -10.63 4.94
N LEU A 108 -6.75 -11.55 5.89
CA LEU A 108 -7.30 -12.92 5.83
C LEU A 108 -8.61 -13.05 6.62
N ASP A 109 -8.65 -12.59 7.87
CA ASP A 109 -9.84 -12.77 8.74
C ASP A 109 -10.84 -11.61 8.68
N GLY A 110 -10.54 -10.52 7.95
CA GLY A 110 -11.43 -9.35 7.82
C GLY A 110 -11.54 -8.47 9.07
N GLN A 111 -10.70 -8.71 10.09
CA GLN A 111 -10.70 -8.01 11.38
C GLN A 111 -9.65 -6.90 11.41
N VAL A 112 -10.10 -5.65 11.42
CA VAL A 112 -9.22 -4.47 11.51
C VAL A 112 -8.46 -4.46 12.84
N VAL A 113 -7.14 -4.30 12.76
CA VAL A 113 -6.27 -4.23 13.95
C VAL A 113 -6.27 -2.80 14.51
N THR A 114 -7.35 -2.42 15.16
CA THR A 114 -7.65 -1.03 15.58
C THR A 114 -6.51 -0.36 16.35
N LYS A 115 -5.79 -1.10 17.21
CA LYS A 115 -4.63 -0.62 17.98
C LYS A 115 -3.48 -0.06 17.14
N TYR A 116 -3.37 -0.43 15.86
CA TYR A 116 -2.33 0.06 14.95
C TYR A 116 -2.81 1.19 14.03
N THR A 117 -4.08 1.56 14.13
CA THR A 117 -4.66 2.60 13.27
C THR A 117 -4.22 3.99 13.69
N LEU A 118 -4.21 4.92 12.74
CA LEU A 118 -3.94 6.34 13.01
C LEU A 118 -4.87 6.91 14.08
N GLY A 119 -6.15 6.51 14.10
CA GLY A 119 -7.12 6.96 15.10
C GLY A 119 -6.75 6.55 16.52
N ALA A 120 -6.27 5.32 16.70
CA ALA A 120 -5.76 4.86 18.01
C ALA A 120 -4.47 5.60 18.41
N ALA A 121 -3.54 5.79 17.47
CA ALA A 121 -2.28 6.47 17.74
C ALA A 121 -2.44 7.94 18.14
N LYS A 122 -3.45 8.64 17.59
CA LYS A 122 -3.78 10.03 17.98
C LYS A 122 -4.33 10.11 19.40
N LYS A 123 -5.25 9.21 19.79
CA LYS A 123 -5.83 9.17 21.14
C LYS A 123 -4.82 8.91 22.24
N SER A 124 -3.71 8.23 21.93
CA SER A 124 -2.63 7.96 22.89
C SER A 124 -1.63 9.11 23.04
N ALA A 125 -1.74 10.16 22.22
CA ALA A 125 -0.86 11.33 22.26
C ALA A 125 -1.51 12.56 22.92
N GLU A 126 -2.79 12.46 23.30
CA GLU A 126 -3.54 13.42 24.14
C GLU A 126 -3.47 13.00 25.62
#